data_AF-A0A7V9AFH1-F1
#
_entry.id   AF-A0A7V9AFH1-F1
#
_cell.length_a   1.000
_cell.length_b   1.000
_cell.length_c   1.000
_cell.angle_alpha   90.00
_cell.angle_beta   90.00
_cell.angle_gamma   90.00
#
_symmetry.space_group_name_H-M   'P 1'
#
loop_
_entity.id
_entity.type
_entity.pdbx_description
1 polymer ?
#
loop_
_entity_poly.entity_id
_entity_poly.type
_entity_poly.pdbx_seq_one_letter_code
_entity_poly.pdbx_strand_id
1 'polypeptide(L)' 'RGGRVKDLPGVRYHIVRGTLDSLGVDGRRRSRSKYGAKRPKAGGDAAAAGAKKKK' A
#
# COMPACT_ATOMS: atom_id res chain seq x y z
N ARG A 1 12.20 -0.39 6.93
CA ARG A 1 12.44 -1.83 6.65
C ARG A 1 13.81 -1.94 5.98
N GLY A 2 14.69 -2.83 6.43
CA GLY A 2 15.97 -3.07 5.75
C GLY A 2 15.79 -3.87 4.45
N GLY A 3 16.74 -3.75 3.53
CA GLY A 3 16.77 -4.52 2.28
C GLY A 3 17.18 -3.67 1.09
N ARG A 4 18.10 -4.20 0.28
CA ARG A 4 18.59 -3.55 -0.93
C ARG A 4 17.67 -3.87 -2.10
N VAL A 5 17.44 -2.89 -2.96
CA VAL A 5 16.91 -3.17 -4.30
C VAL A 5 18.05 -3.79 -5.11
N LYS A 6 17.85 -5.02 -5.60
CA LYS A 6 18.90 -5.79 -6.29
C LYS A 6 19.49 -5.01 -7.47
N ASP A 7 18.61 -4.40 -8.24
CA ASP A 7 18.90 -3.81 -9.56
C ASP A 7 19.37 -2.36 -9.49
N LEU A 8 19.23 -1.69 -8.35
CA LEU A 8 19.61 -0.28 -8.19
C LEU A 8 20.82 -0.13 -7.24
N PRO A 9 21.95 0.40 -7.72
CA PRO A 9 23.05 0.78 -6.85
C PRO A 9 22.65 1.96 -5.96
N GLY A 10 23.05 1.93 -4.68
CA GLY A 10 22.76 3.00 -3.72
C GLY A 10 21.40 2.91 -3.00
N VAL A 11 20.42 2.17 -3.51
CA VAL A 11 19.11 2.01 -2.84
C VAL A 11 19.15 0.84 -1.84
N ARG A 12 19.48 1.16 -0.59
CA ARG A 12 19.77 0.19 0.48
C ARG A 12 18.58 -0.11 1.42
N TYR A 13 17.48 0.62 1.28
CA TYR A 13 16.36 0.58 2.21
C TYR A 13 15.00 0.56 1.53
N HIS A 14 14.03 -0.02 2.22
CA HIS A 14 12.63 0.02 1.84
C HIS A 14 11.78 0.77 2.88
N ILE A 15 10.87 1.59 2.38
CA ILE A 15 9.89 2.30 3.19
C ILE A 15 8.83 1.32 3.68
N VAL A 16 8.40 1.46 4.94
CA VAL A 16 7.23 0.75 5.47
C VAL A 16 6.00 1.53 5.06
N ARG A 17 5.04 0.86 4.41
CA ARG A 17 3.80 1.50 3.92
C ARG A 17 2.65 1.28 4.90
N GLY A 18 1.77 2.26 4.99
CA GLY A 18 0.68 2.32 5.98
C GLY A 18 1.09 2.88 7.34
N THR A 19 2.22 3.60 7.41
CA THR A 19 2.76 4.22 8.63
C THR A 19 3.23 5.64 8.34
N LEU A 20 3.03 6.56 9.27
CA LEU A 20 3.31 8.01 9.10
C LEU A 20 2.67 8.52 7.80
N ASP A 21 3.39 9.32 7.02
CA ASP A 21 2.91 9.94 5.79
C ASP A 21 2.86 8.98 4.59
N SER A 22 3.37 7.76 4.75
CA SER A 22 3.41 6.76 3.67
C SER A 22 2.13 5.96 3.63
N LEU A 23 1.20 6.34 2.74
CA LEU A 23 -0.10 5.68 2.55
C LEU A 23 0.01 4.18 2.21
N GLY A 24 -1.06 3.41 2.42
CA GLY A 24 -1.14 2.01 1.97
C GLY A 24 -1.38 1.88 0.45
N VAL A 25 -1.40 0.65 -0.05
CA VAL A 25 -1.86 0.36 -1.42
C VAL A 25 -3.32 -0.08 -1.38
N ASP A 26 -4.20 0.67 -2.06
CA ASP A 26 -5.62 0.35 -2.10
C ASP A 26 -5.94 -0.91 -2.90
N GLY A 27 -7.00 -1.62 -2.50
CA GLY A 27 -7.52 -2.80 -3.21
C GLY A 27 -6.63 -4.05 -3.21
N ARG A 28 -5.45 -4.02 -2.57
CA ARG A 28 -4.52 -5.16 -2.58
C ARG A 28 -5.02 -6.31 -1.69
N ARG A 29 -5.43 -7.40 -2.34
CA ARG A 29 -6.00 -8.60 -1.69
C ARG A 29 -4.95 -9.59 -1.15
N ARG A 30 -3.77 -9.70 -1.79
CA ARG A 30 -2.66 -10.60 -1.38
C ARG A 30 -1.47 -9.82 -0.85
N SER A 31 -0.75 -10.39 0.12
CA SER A 31 0.42 -9.76 0.77
C SER A 31 0.15 -8.35 1.33
N ARG A 32 -1.10 -8.11 1.77
CA ARG A 32 -1.61 -6.81 2.21
C ARG A 32 -0.81 -6.17 3.35
N SER A 33 -0.29 -7.00 4.27
CA SER A 33 0.56 -6.56 5.38
C SER A 33 1.88 -5.94 4.93
N LYS A 34 2.42 -6.36 3.78
CA LYS A 34 3.67 -5.80 3.23
C LYS A 34 3.49 -4.36 2.72
N TYR A 35 2.28 -4.02 2.29
CA TYR A 35 1.95 -2.80 1.57
C TYR A 35 0.93 -1.91 2.30
N GLY A 36 0.66 -2.19 3.58
CA GLY A 36 -0.23 -1.36 4.41
C GLY A 36 -1.71 -1.40 3.98
N ALA A 37 -2.15 -2.48 3.31
CA ALA A 37 -3.54 -2.60 2.87
C ALA A 37 -4.42 -3.26 3.95
N LYS A 38 -5.54 -2.61 4.29
CA LYS A 38 -6.50 -3.11 5.30
C LYS A 38 -7.27 -4.32 4.77
N ARG A 39 -7.76 -5.19 5.66
CA ARG A 39 -8.62 -6.30 5.24
C ARG A 39 -9.95 -5.69 4.77
N PRO A 40 -10.41 -5.97 3.55
CA PRO A 40 -11.79 -5.65 3.19
C PRO A 40 -12.72 -6.42 4.15
N LYS A 41 -13.74 -5.74 4.69
CA LYS A 41 -14.75 -6.42 5.49
C LYS A 41 -15.56 -7.33 4.57
N ALA A 42 -15.91 -8.53 5.04
CA ALA A 42 -16.84 -9.41 4.34
C ALA A 42 -18.22 -8.73 4.32
N GLY A 43 -18.51 -7.97 3.25
CA GLY A 43 -19.75 -7.21 3.09
C GLY A 43 -19.62 -5.69 3.15
N GLY A 44 -18.42 -5.12 3.36
CA GLY A 44 -18.24 -3.67 3.47
C GLY A 44 -17.02 -3.19 2.69
N ASP A 45 -17.28 -2.32 1.71
CA ASP A 45 -16.33 -1.35 1.15
C ASP A 45 -15.22 -1.89 0.27
N ALA A 46 -15.56 -2.72 -0.72
CA ALA A 46 -14.69 -2.93 -1.89
C ALA A 46 -14.69 -1.71 -2.86
N ALA A 47 -15.37 -0.60 -2.52
CA ALA A 47 -15.70 0.50 -3.45
C ALA A 47 -15.30 1.92 -2.99
N ALA A 48 -14.45 2.10 -1.98
CA ALA A 48 -14.10 3.44 -1.47
C ALA A 48 -12.79 4.03 -2.02
N ALA A 49 -12.48 3.83 -3.31
CA ALA A 49 -11.46 4.59 -4.04
C ALA A 49 -11.82 4.69 -5.53
N GLY A 50 -12.99 5.26 -5.80
CA GLY A 50 -13.49 5.49 -7.15
C GLY A 50 -14.60 6.54 -7.19
N ALA A 51 -14.59 7.51 -6.27
CA ALA A 51 -15.50 8.63 -6.35
C ALA A 51 -14.86 9.86 -5.69
N LYS A 52 -14.24 10.72 -6.51
CA LYS A 52 -14.60 12.14 -6.57
C LYS A 52 -13.74 12.89 -7.60
N LYS A 53 -14.47 13.54 -8.52
CA LYS A 53 -14.18 14.84 -9.15
C LYS A 53 -13.50 14.83 -10.53
N LYS A 54 -14.32 14.84 -11.58
CA LYS A 54 -14.24 15.92 -12.59
C LYS A 54 -15.65 16.39 -12.96
N LYS A 55 -15.77 17.72 -12.92
CA LYS A 55 -16.79 18.58 -13.51
C LYS A 55 -16.94 18.29 -14.99
#